data_AF-A0AAU1SLT5-F1
#
_entry.id   AF-A0AAU1SLT5-F1
#
_cell.length_a   1.000
_cell.length_b   1.000
_cell.length_c   1.000
_cell.angle_alpha   90.00
_cell.angle_beta   90.00
_cell.angle_gamma   90.00
#
_symmetry.space_group_name_H-M   'P 1'
#
loop_
_entity.id
_entity.type
_entity.pdbx_description
1 polymer ?
#
loop_
_entity_poly.entity_id
_entity_poly.type
_entity_poly.pdbx_seq_one_letter_code
_entity_poly.pdbx_strand_id
1 'polypeptide(L)'
;MTATPSAPKSEQPGRIMAREMAEQPAVLRRLLDTGAPRIHEVARLVAAQAPRFVLLTARGTSDNAALYAKYLLEIQLGMPCGLASMSTTTAYGARPDLRDVLAVTVSQSGGSPDLVASTKAARAAGAITLAVTNNPDSPLAAVSEHHIDIMAGPEKALPATKTYTASLLALYLFVEGLRGGDGSPAGVLPGLAQQLLDRQDEVRTLASRYRFANRMVITSRGYGYPTAKEAALKLMETSYIPALSYSGADLLHGPLAMVDNISPVIAVVTDGKGGSMLQPVLDRLRGRGADLVVIGPRAQVDQASAGFVLPTEGVAEEVQPVLEIIPLQLLAYEVTIARGQDPDAPRALAKVTETH
;
A
#
# COMPACT_ATOMS: atom_id res chain seq x y z
N MET A 1 9.59 28.83 -22.00
CA MET A 1 9.37 27.41 -21.65
C MET A 1 10.72 26.71 -21.65
N THR A 2 11.41 26.74 -20.52
CA THR A 2 12.68 26.04 -20.32
C THR A 2 12.37 24.57 -20.06
N ALA A 3 12.75 23.71 -21.01
CA ALA A 3 12.65 22.27 -20.85
C ALA A 3 13.51 21.83 -19.66
N THR A 4 12.88 21.21 -18.67
CA THR A 4 13.57 20.53 -17.57
C THR A 4 14.45 19.43 -18.17
N PRO A 5 15.74 19.31 -17.78
CA PRO A 5 16.60 18.27 -18.31
C PRO A 5 16.02 16.89 -17.98
N SER A 6 15.84 16.05 -19.00
CA SER A 6 15.44 14.66 -18.80
C SER A 6 16.46 13.96 -17.92
N ALA A 7 16.00 13.27 -16.89
CA ALA A 7 16.86 12.41 -16.07
C ALA A 7 17.72 11.50 -16.97
N PRO A 8 18.98 11.24 -16.62
CA PRO A 8 19.84 10.37 -17.41
C PRO A 8 19.15 9.02 -17.60
N LYS A 9 18.92 8.62 -18.85
CA LYS A 9 18.41 7.27 -19.16
C LYS A 9 19.39 6.27 -18.56
N SER A 10 18.92 5.45 -17.63
CA SER A 10 19.73 4.39 -17.06
C SER A 10 20.13 3.40 -18.18
N GLU A 11 21.32 2.80 -18.10
CA GLU A 11 21.78 1.82 -19.10
C GLU A 11 20.92 0.53 -19.11
N GLN A 12 20.06 0.34 -18.09
CA GLN A 12 19.14 -0.77 -17.93
C GLN A 12 17.83 -0.28 -17.29
N PRO A 13 16.74 -0.12 -18.06
CA PRO A 13 15.46 0.36 -17.56
C PRO A 13 14.99 -0.40 -16.32
N GLY A 14 14.58 0.35 -15.30
CA GLY A 14 14.01 -0.19 -14.07
C GLY A 14 14.98 -0.89 -13.11
N ARG A 15 16.29 -0.75 -13.32
CA ARG A 15 17.32 -1.35 -12.44
C ARG A 15 17.18 -0.93 -10.97
N ILE A 16 16.80 0.32 -10.70
CA ILE A 16 16.67 0.84 -9.32
C ILE A 16 15.43 0.25 -8.66
N MET A 17 14.26 0.33 -9.30
CA MET A 17 13.03 -0.26 -8.79
C MET A 17 13.18 -1.78 -8.57
N ALA A 18 13.76 -2.51 -9.52
CA ALA A 18 14.00 -3.95 -9.37
C ALA A 18 14.89 -4.28 -8.18
N ARG A 19 15.98 -3.53 -8.00
CA ARG A 19 16.86 -3.68 -6.83
C ARG A 19 16.11 -3.41 -5.53
N GLU A 20 15.29 -2.36 -5.47
CA GLU A 20 14.58 -1.99 -4.23
C GLU A 20 13.45 -2.97 -3.90
N MET A 21 12.79 -3.56 -4.91
CA MET A 21 11.90 -4.70 -4.71
C MET A 21 12.63 -5.91 -4.12
N ALA A 22 13.86 -6.20 -4.59
CA ALA A 22 14.67 -7.31 -4.08
C ALA A 22 15.15 -7.10 -2.63
N GLU A 23 15.17 -5.86 -2.13
CA GLU A 23 15.54 -5.54 -0.74
C GLU A 23 14.39 -5.80 0.26
N GLN A 24 13.15 -6.00 -0.21
CA GLN A 24 11.95 -6.16 0.64
C GLN A 24 12.08 -7.26 1.71
N PRO A 25 12.54 -8.50 1.40
CA PRO A 25 12.68 -9.55 2.41
C PRO A 25 13.62 -9.16 3.55
N ALA A 26 14.75 -8.53 3.22
CA ALA A 26 15.73 -8.09 4.22
C ALA A 26 15.21 -6.91 5.06
N VAL A 27 14.44 -6.00 4.45
CA VAL A 27 13.78 -4.89 5.16
C VAL A 27 12.73 -5.42 6.14
N LEU A 28 11.86 -6.34 5.71
CA LEU A 28 10.83 -6.95 6.56
C LEU A 28 11.47 -7.67 7.76
N ARG A 29 12.55 -8.43 7.51
CA ARG A 29 13.30 -9.12 8.57
C ARG A 29 13.89 -8.13 9.58
N ARG A 30 14.57 -7.08 9.11
CA ARG A 30 15.13 -6.03 9.98
C ARG A 30 14.06 -5.36 10.83
N LEU A 31 12.89 -5.08 10.27
CA LEU A 31 11.80 -4.46 11.01
C LEU A 31 11.25 -5.38 12.10
N LEU A 32 11.12 -6.68 11.83
CA LEU A 32 10.74 -7.68 12.84
C LEU A 32 11.80 -7.82 13.95
N ASP A 33 13.07 -8.00 13.57
CA ASP A 33 14.14 -8.33 14.50
C ASP A 33 14.57 -7.13 15.36
N THR A 34 14.58 -5.93 14.77
CA THR A 34 15.14 -4.72 15.39
C THR A 34 14.10 -3.65 15.66
N GLY A 35 13.12 -3.48 14.76
CA GLY A 35 12.13 -2.40 14.86
C GLY A 35 10.95 -2.71 15.79
N ALA A 36 10.48 -3.97 15.81
CA ALA A 36 9.29 -4.38 16.55
C ALA A 36 9.30 -3.97 18.04
N PRO A 37 10.40 -4.13 18.81
CA PRO A 37 10.43 -3.70 20.21
C PRO A 37 10.10 -2.21 20.41
N ARG A 38 10.67 -1.33 19.55
CA ARG A 38 10.42 0.11 19.62
C ARG A 38 9.01 0.47 19.15
N ILE A 39 8.51 -0.21 18.12
CA ILE A 39 7.13 -0.04 17.65
C ILE A 39 6.13 -0.41 18.74
N HIS A 40 6.33 -1.54 19.43
CA HIS A 40 5.48 -1.95 20.55
C HIS A 40 5.57 -1.00 21.75
N GLU A 41 6.75 -0.43 22.03
CA GLU A 41 6.90 0.61 23.05
C GLU A 41 6.05 1.85 22.71
N VAL A 42 6.14 2.36 21.48
CA VAL A 42 5.30 3.48 21.01
C VAL A 42 3.82 3.13 21.09
N ALA A 43 3.44 1.92 20.70
CA ALA A 43 2.06 1.45 20.80
C ALA A 43 1.56 1.47 22.26
N ARG A 44 2.36 1.00 23.23
CA ARG A 44 1.99 1.07 24.66
C ARG A 44 1.84 2.51 25.15
N LEU A 45 2.71 3.43 24.71
CA LEU A 45 2.62 4.84 25.06
C LEU A 45 1.34 5.48 24.51
N VAL A 46 0.95 5.13 23.28
CA VAL A 46 -0.31 5.60 22.68
C VAL A 46 -1.52 4.95 23.37
N ALA A 47 -1.48 3.64 23.65
CA ALA A 47 -2.57 2.93 24.33
C ALA A 47 -2.84 3.50 25.74
N ALA A 48 -1.80 3.92 26.46
CA ALA A 48 -1.93 4.55 27.77
C ALA A 48 -2.70 5.89 27.74
N GLN A 49 -2.77 6.54 26.57
CA GLN A 49 -3.54 7.76 26.35
C GLN A 49 -4.99 7.50 25.91
N ALA A 50 -5.37 6.23 25.71
CA ALA A 50 -6.73 5.77 25.45
C ALA A 50 -7.47 6.53 24.32
N PRO A 51 -6.90 6.65 23.10
CA PRO A 51 -7.59 7.28 21.98
C PRO A 51 -8.93 6.58 21.69
N ARG A 52 -9.94 7.36 21.34
CA ARG A 52 -11.30 6.90 21.03
C ARG A 52 -11.62 6.89 19.54
N PHE A 53 -10.81 7.57 18.73
CA PHE A 53 -10.95 7.69 17.29
C PHE A 53 -9.58 7.81 16.64
N VAL A 54 -9.44 7.35 15.38
CA VAL A 54 -8.19 7.53 14.62
C VAL A 54 -8.44 8.35 13.36
N LEU A 55 -7.63 9.40 13.18
CA LEU A 55 -7.54 10.15 11.93
C LEU A 55 -6.24 9.81 11.21
N LEU A 56 -6.36 9.43 9.96
CA LEU A 56 -5.26 9.00 9.11
C LEU A 56 -4.96 10.09 8.07
N THR A 57 -3.68 10.45 7.91
CA THR A 57 -3.24 11.42 6.91
C THR A 57 -2.02 10.91 6.16
N ALA A 58 -2.07 10.98 4.84
CA ALA A 58 -1.00 10.52 3.96
C ALA A 58 -1.24 10.98 2.51
N ARG A 59 -0.34 10.59 1.60
CA ARG A 59 -0.43 10.86 0.16
C ARG A 59 0.06 9.68 -0.66
N GLY A 60 -0.57 9.42 -1.80
CA GLY A 60 -0.15 8.40 -2.76
C GLY A 60 -0.03 7.02 -2.13
N THR A 61 1.10 6.34 -2.35
CA THR A 61 1.37 5.02 -1.76
C THR A 61 1.26 4.99 -0.24
N SER A 62 1.63 6.08 0.47
CA SER A 62 1.45 6.16 1.92
C SER A 62 -0.02 6.21 2.33
N ASP A 63 -0.91 6.73 1.46
CA ASP A 63 -2.37 6.77 1.70
C ASP A 63 -2.99 5.38 1.59
N ASN A 64 -2.49 4.56 0.67
CA ASN A 64 -2.86 3.15 0.61
C ASN A 64 -2.41 2.40 1.87
N ALA A 65 -1.20 2.69 2.41
CA ALA A 65 -0.75 2.11 3.67
C ALA A 65 -1.59 2.57 4.88
N ALA A 66 -1.98 3.85 4.91
CA ALA A 66 -2.87 4.38 5.93
C ALA A 66 -4.27 3.73 5.86
N LEU A 67 -4.80 3.48 4.66
CA LEU A 67 -6.05 2.75 4.46
C LEU A 67 -5.94 1.30 4.97
N TYR A 68 -4.80 0.65 4.83
CA TYR A 68 -4.56 -0.66 5.45
C TYR A 68 -4.60 -0.59 6.98
N ALA A 69 -3.97 0.41 7.60
CA ALA A 69 -4.07 0.61 9.04
C ALA A 69 -5.52 0.83 9.50
N LYS A 70 -6.35 1.54 8.72
CA LYS A 70 -7.78 1.68 8.99
C LYS A 70 -8.47 0.32 9.13
N TYR A 71 -8.24 -0.61 8.20
CA TYR A 71 -8.83 -1.96 8.30
C TYR A 71 -8.33 -2.73 9.53
N LEU A 72 -7.04 -2.63 9.88
CA LEU A 72 -6.49 -3.24 11.09
C LEU A 72 -7.19 -2.71 12.36
N LEU A 73 -7.23 -1.38 12.51
CA LEU A 73 -7.82 -0.70 13.66
C LEU A 73 -9.32 -1.00 13.80
N GLU A 74 -10.07 -0.99 12.69
CA GLU A 74 -11.51 -1.23 12.73
C GLU A 74 -11.86 -2.69 13.00
N ILE A 75 -11.15 -3.64 12.39
CA ILE A 75 -11.46 -5.06 12.51
C ILE A 75 -10.93 -5.64 13.83
N GLN A 76 -9.71 -5.28 14.24
CA GLN A 76 -9.05 -5.92 15.38
C GLN A 76 -9.28 -5.19 16.71
N LEU A 77 -9.51 -3.87 16.67
CA LEU A 77 -9.70 -3.05 17.87
C LEU A 77 -11.11 -2.43 17.96
N GLY A 78 -11.91 -2.50 16.89
CA GLY A 78 -13.22 -1.83 16.85
C GLY A 78 -13.13 -0.31 16.92
N MET A 79 -11.96 0.27 16.64
CA MET A 79 -11.74 1.71 16.71
C MET A 79 -12.25 2.40 15.45
N PRO A 80 -13.19 3.36 15.54
CA PRO A 80 -13.62 4.12 14.38
C PRO A 80 -12.47 4.93 13.77
N CYS A 81 -12.33 4.85 12.45
CA CYS A 81 -11.22 5.47 11.72
C CYS A 81 -11.72 6.33 10.55
N GLY A 82 -11.10 7.50 10.36
CA GLY A 82 -11.38 8.41 9.24
C GLY A 82 -10.11 8.83 8.50
N LEU A 83 -10.24 9.09 7.19
CA LEU A 83 -9.19 9.77 6.43
C LEU A 83 -9.38 11.28 6.58
N ALA A 84 -8.34 12.01 6.98
CA ALA A 84 -8.46 13.44 7.19
C ALA A 84 -8.38 14.21 5.86
N SER A 85 -9.27 15.18 5.70
CA SER A 85 -9.18 16.19 4.64
C SER A 85 -8.23 17.29 5.09
N MET A 86 -6.92 17.10 4.90
CA MET A 86 -5.87 18.01 5.41
C MET A 86 -6.11 19.49 5.07
N SER A 87 -6.65 19.76 3.87
CA SER A 87 -6.98 21.11 3.41
C SER A 87 -7.93 21.85 4.35
N THR A 88 -8.84 21.15 5.03
CA THR A 88 -9.80 21.78 5.96
C THR A 88 -9.09 22.57 7.06
N THR A 89 -7.97 22.07 7.57
CA THR A 89 -7.18 22.74 8.61
C THR A 89 -6.09 23.63 8.02
N THR A 90 -5.42 23.21 6.92
CA THR A 90 -4.26 23.93 6.37
C THR A 90 -4.65 25.09 5.46
N ALA A 91 -5.64 24.89 4.59
CA ALA A 91 -6.09 25.89 3.61
C ALA A 91 -7.33 26.67 4.08
N TYR A 92 -8.27 25.99 4.77
CA TYR A 92 -9.53 26.61 5.21
C TYR A 92 -9.53 27.03 6.68
N GLY A 93 -8.47 26.74 7.44
CA GLY A 93 -8.28 27.22 8.81
C GLY A 93 -9.26 26.63 9.85
N ALA A 94 -9.92 25.51 9.55
CA ALA A 94 -10.78 24.84 10.51
C ALA A 94 -10.00 24.43 11.77
N ARG A 95 -10.66 24.48 12.94
CA ARG A 95 -10.09 24.10 14.24
C ARG A 95 -10.99 23.09 14.94
N PRO A 96 -11.00 21.82 14.50
CA PRO A 96 -11.75 20.77 15.19
C PRO A 96 -11.18 20.55 16.59
N ASP A 97 -12.01 20.05 17.51
CA ASP A 97 -11.55 19.49 18.77
C ASP A 97 -11.09 18.05 18.52
N LEU A 98 -9.79 17.80 18.72
CA LEU A 98 -9.19 16.49 18.48
C LEU A 98 -8.69 15.84 19.77
N ARG A 99 -9.21 16.24 20.93
CA ARG A 99 -8.98 15.52 22.18
C ARG A 99 -9.43 14.06 22.04
N ASP A 100 -8.67 13.16 22.64
CA ASP A 100 -8.86 11.71 22.56
C ASP A 100 -8.80 11.13 21.13
N VAL A 101 -8.27 11.88 20.16
CA VAL A 101 -8.06 11.41 18.78
C VAL A 101 -6.59 11.08 18.57
N LEU A 102 -6.32 9.89 18.00
CA LEU A 102 -5.01 9.55 17.47
C LEU A 102 -4.92 10.02 16.02
N ALA A 103 -4.05 10.99 15.74
CA ALA A 103 -3.69 11.41 14.40
C ALA A 103 -2.44 10.65 13.92
N VAL A 104 -2.61 9.71 12.98
CA VAL A 104 -1.54 8.94 12.37
C VAL A 104 -1.20 9.51 11.01
N THR A 105 0.04 9.97 10.84
CA THR A 105 0.55 10.51 9.58
C THR A 105 1.58 9.57 8.97
N VAL A 106 1.28 9.01 7.79
CA VAL A 106 2.18 8.09 7.08
C VAL A 106 2.88 8.82 5.95
N SER A 107 4.20 8.79 5.94
CA SER A 107 5.00 9.45 4.90
C SER A 107 6.38 8.83 4.78
N GLN A 108 6.74 8.35 3.59
CA GLN A 108 8.09 7.83 3.33
C GLN A 108 9.19 8.83 3.71
N SER A 109 9.10 10.08 3.21
CA SER A 109 10.15 11.08 3.41
C SER A 109 10.00 11.88 4.72
N GLY A 110 8.78 11.97 5.24
CA GLY A 110 8.41 12.87 6.33
C GLY A 110 8.65 14.36 6.02
N GLY A 111 8.84 14.71 4.75
CA GLY A 111 9.24 16.06 4.32
C GLY A 111 8.12 16.93 3.73
N SER A 112 6.93 16.36 3.46
CA SER A 112 5.84 17.10 2.81
C SER A 112 5.32 18.23 3.72
N PRO A 113 5.39 19.51 3.28
CA PRO A 113 4.96 20.65 4.11
C PRO A 113 3.51 20.55 4.57
N ASP A 114 2.61 20.05 3.73
CA ASP A 114 1.19 19.88 4.06
C ASP A 114 0.97 18.85 5.17
N LEU A 115 1.68 17.71 5.13
CA LEU A 115 1.60 16.70 6.19
C LEU A 115 2.16 17.23 7.52
N VAL A 116 3.25 18.01 7.46
CA VAL A 116 3.85 18.65 8.63
C VAL A 116 2.88 19.70 9.21
N ALA A 117 2.29 20.55 8.37
CA ALA A 117 1.35 21.58 8.80
C ALA A 117 0.07 20.97 9.38
N SER A 118 -0.49 19.95 8.73
CA SER A 118 -1.66 19.20 9.20
C SER A 118 -1.39 18.54 10.56
N THR A 119 -0.22 17.91 10.73
CA THR A 119 0.17 17.27 12.01
C THR A 119 0.35 18.29 13.13
N LYS A 120 0.98 19.44 12.86
CA LYS A 120 1.07 20.55 13.82
C LYS A 120 -0.31 21.07 14.22
N ALA A 121 -1.21 21.23 13.26
CA ALA A 121 -2.57 21.68 13.52
C ALA A 121 -3.34 20.66 14.37
N ALA A 122 -3.19 19.37 14.08
CA ALA A 122 -3.81 18.30 14.86
C ALA A 122 -3.29 18.28 16.31
N ARG A 123 -1.98 18.40 16.51
CA ARG A 123 -1.37 18.50 17.85
C ARG A 123 -1.87 19.71 18.63
N ALA A 124 -1.95 20.87 17.98
CA ALA A 124 -2.47 22.09 18.59
C ALA A 124 -3.97 21.99 18.96
N ALA A 125 -4.71 21.13 18.26
CA ALA A 125 -6.11 20.80 18.52
C ALA A 125 -6.31 19.70 19.59
N GLY A 126 -5.23 19.20 20.20
CA GLY A 126 -5.28 18.21 21.29
C GLY A 126 -5.15 16.75 20.85
N ALA A 127 -4.85 16.47 19.59
CA ALA A 127 -4.63 15.11 19.11
C ALA A 127 -3.33 14.51 19.64
N ILE A 128 -3.36 13.20 19.91
CA ILE A 128 -2.17 12.36 20.05
C ILE A 128 -1.59 12.19 18.65
N THR A 129 -0.34 12.58 18.42
CA THR A 129 0.25 12.57 17.05
C THR A 129 1.30 11.49 16.89
N LEU A 130 1.14 10.66 15.85
CA LEU A 130 2.07 9.60 15.49
C LEU A 130 2.51 9.76 14.03
N ALA A 131 3.81 9.90 13.80
CA ALA A 131 4.40 9.78 12.47
C ALA A 131 4.85 8.33 12.19
N VAL A 132 4.56 7.82 11.00
CA VAL A 132 5.14 6.57 10.49
C VAL A 132 5.95 6.92 9.24
N THR A 133 7.27 6.82 9.34
CA THR A 133 8.20 7.40 8.35
C THR A 133 9.43 6.54 8.14
N ASN A 134 10.09 6.70 6.99
CA ASN A 134 11.41 6.10 6.72
C ASN A 134 12.56 7.07 7.02
N ASN A 135 12.25 8.21 7.62
CA ASN A 135 13.21 9.21 8.05
C ASN A 135 12.83 9.68 9.47
N PRO A 136 13.38 9.05 10.53
CA PRO A 136 13.08 9.43 11.92
C PRO A 136 13.56 10.84 12.28
N ASP A 137 14.48 11.42 11.50
CA ASP A 137 14.96 12.80 11.67
C ASP A 137 14.19 13.82 10.82
N SER A 138 13.06 13.42 10.22
CA SER A 138 12.27 14.26 9.33
C SER A 138 11.52 15.39 10.05
N PRO A 139 11.16 16.47 9.33
CA PRO A 139 10.29 17.51 9.88
C PRO A 139 8.97 16.97 10.44
N LEU A 140 8.39 15.95 9.82
CA LEU A 140 7.18 15.29 10.31
C LEU A 140 7.41 14.58 11.66
N ALA A 141 8.52 13.86 11.81
CA ALA A 141 8.86 13.19 13.06
C ALA A 141 9.11 14.21 14.18
N ALA A 142 9.79 15.33 13.87
CA ALA A 142 10.09 16.38 14.84
C ALA A 142 8.86 17.09 15.41
N VAL A 143 7.75 17.16 14.67
CA VAL A 143 6.52 17.84 15.12
C VAL A 143 5.51 16.90 15.75
N SER A 144 5.69 15.59 15.57
CA SER A 144 4.82 14.55 16.14
C SER A 144 5.20 14.27 17.58
N GLU A 145 4.25 13.77 18.37
CA GLU A 145 4.51 13.35 19.75
C GLU A 145 5.27 12.02 19.78
N HIS A 146 4.85 11.09 18.92
CA HIS A 146 5.49 9.80 18.71
C HIS A 146 5.89 9.64 17.26
N HIS A 147 6.90 8.81 16.99
CA HIS A 147 7.22 8.39 15.64
C HIS A 147 7.71 6.94 15.58
N ILE A 148 7.46 6.30 14.45
CA ILE A 148 7.94 4.98 14.08
C ILE A 148 8.83 5.12 12.84
N ASP A 149 10.05 4.59 12.94
CA ASP A 149 10.93 4.36 11.79
C ASP A 149 10.58 3.00 11.16
N ILE A 150 10.27 2.99 9.86
CA ILE A 150 9.99 1.76 9.11
C ILE A 150 11.27 1.02 8.67
N MET A 151 12.45 1.61 8.87
CA MET A 151 13.77 0.98 8.69
C MET A 151 14.00 0.36 7.29
N ALA A 152 13.38 0.93 6.25
CA ALA A 152 13.52 0.43 4.87
C ALA A 152 14.83 0.87 4.19
N GLY A 153 15.56 1.80 4.82
CA GLY A 153 16.74 2.42 4.26
C GLY A 153 16.40 3.33 3.07
N PRO A 154 17.39 3.92 2.39
CA PRO A 154 17.14 4.86 1.30
C PRO A 154 16.40 4.17 0.14
N GLU A 155 15.26 4.73 -0.27
CA GLU A 155 14.54 4.34 -1.49
C GLU A 155 14.75 5.43 -2.53
N LYS A 156 15.27 5.10 -3.71
CA LYS A 156 15.66 6.00 -4.80
C LYS A 156 14.68 5.89 -5.97
N ALA A 157 14.05 4.74 -6.17
CA ALA A 157 13.00 4.60 -7.17
C ALA A 157 11.89 5.62 -6.89
N LEU A 158 11.33 6.19 -7.95
CA LEU A 158 10.19 7.09 -7.83
C LEU A 158 8.92 6.33 -7.38
N PRO A 159 8.59 5.17 -7.97
CA PRO A 159 7.54 4.33 -7.44
C PRO A 159 8.02 3.65 -6.14
N ALA A 160 7.36 3.96 -5.03
CA ALA A 160 7.61 3.31 -3.75
C ALA A 160 7.35 1.78 -3.83
N THR A 161 8.23 0.99 -3.22
CA THR A 161 8.15 -0.48 -3.19
C THR A 161 8.40 -1.00 -1.79
N LYS A 162 9.67 -1.06 -1.36
CA LYS A 162 10.07 -1.53 -0.03
C LYS A 162 9.59 -0.65 1.11
N THR A 163 9.40 0.64 0.86
CA THR A 163 8.84 1.53 1.89
C THR A 163 7.35 1.27 2.09
N TYR A 164 6.62 0.82 1.07
CA TYR A 164 5.22 0.42 1.21
C TYR A 164 5.08 -0.83 2.08
N THR A 165 5.78 -1.92 1.72
CA THR A 165 5.70 -3.17 2.49
C THR A 165 6.23 -3.02 3.91
N ALA A 166 7.28 -2.22 4.12
CA ALA A 166 7.75 -1.86 5.46
C ALA A 166 6.73 -1.05 6.25
N SER A 167 6.02 -0.11 5.60
CA SER A 167 4.96 0.67 6.26
C SER A 167 3.79 -0.22 6.68
N LEU A 168 3.36 -1.16 5.83
CA LEU A 168 2.31 -2.12 6.18
C LEU A 168 2.72 -2.96 7.41
N LEU A 169 3.94 -3.49 7.42
CA LEU A 169 4.43 -4.27 8.55
C LEU A 169 4.55 -3.41 9.83
N ALA A 170 5.06 -2.18 9.73
CA ALA A 170 5.17 -1.28 10.88
C ALA A 170 3.79 -0.94 11.47
N LEU A 171 2.80 -0.66 10.63
CA LEU A 171 1.43 -0.37 11.03
C LEU A 171 0.76 -1.60 11.67
N TYR A 172 1.00 -2.79 11.13
CA TYR A 172 0.54 -4.04 11.73
C TYR A 172 1.13 -4.24 13.13
N LEU A 173 2.46 -4.14 13.28
CA LEU A 173 3.14 -4.29 14.58
C LEU A 173 2.66 -3.23 15.58
N PHE A 174 2.38 -2.01 15.11
CA PHE A 174 1.81 -0.96 15.96
C PHE A 174 0.41 -1.35 16.48
N VAL A 175 -0.48 -1.85 15.61
CA VAL A 175 -1.83 -2.28 16.01
C VAL A 175 -1.80 -3.52 16.90
N GLU A 176 -0.89 -4.46 16.66
CA GLU A 176 -0.61 -5.59 17.57
C GLU A 176 -0.19 -5.08 18.95
N GLY A 177 0.75 -4.15 19.01
CA GLY A 177 1.19 -3.53 20.26
C GLY A 177 0.06 -2.81 21.00
N LEU A 178 -0.88 -2.16 20.29
CA LEU A 178 -2.05 -1.51 20.90
C LEU A 178 -2.97 -2.51 21.61
N ARG A 179 -3.09 -3.74 21.10
CA ARG A 179 -3.92 -4.81 21.71
C ARG A 179 -3.15 -5.72 22.68
N GLY A 180 -1.85 -5.48 22.87
CA GLY A 180 -0.98 -6.31 23.71
C GLY A 180 -0.48 -7.59 23.04
N GLY A 181 -0.57 -7.70 21.71
CA GLY A 181 0.03 -8.78 20.92
C GLY A 181 1.51 -8.54 20.60
N ASP A 182 2.18 -9.58 20.11
CA ASP A 182 3.61 -9.55 19.73
C ASP A 182 3.84 -9.49 18.21
N GLY A 183 2.76 -9.56 17.41
CA GLY A 183 2.85 -9.60 15.94
C GLY A 183 3.44 -10.86 15.36
N SER A 184 3.51 -11.97 16.11
CA SER A 184 4.07 -13.26 15.69
C SER A 184 3.60 -13.79 14.32
N PRO A 185 2.33 -13.59 13.86
CA PRO A 185 1.93 -14.00 12.51
C PRO A 185 2.77 -13.38 11.36
N ALA A 186 3.41 -12.24 11.59
CA ALA A 186 4.27 -11.60 10.58
C ALA A 186 5.64 -12.27 10.41
N GLY A 187 6.03 -13.22 11.28
CA GLY A 187 7.34 -13.87 11.24
C GLY A 187 7.65 -14.62 9.94
N VAL A 188 6.61 -15.06 9.22
CA VAL A 188 6.74 -15.79 7.94
C VAL A 188 7.01 -14.87 6.74
N LEU A 189 6.73 -13.57 6.87
CA LEU A 189 6.73 -12.64 5.75
C LEU A 189 8.06 -12.55 4.99
N PRO A 190 9.24 -12.47 5.65
CA PRO A 190 10.51 -12.37 4.91
C PRO A 190 10.78 -13.58 4.00
N GLY A 191 10.47 -14.78 4.46
CA GLY A 191 10.67 -16.02 3.69
C GLY A 191 9.72 -16.09 2.49
N LEU A 192 8.44 -15.80 2.71
CA LEU A 192 7.43 -15.81 1.65
C LEU A 192 7.64 -14.68 0.63
N ALA A 193 8.09 -13.50 1.08
CA ALA A 193 8.45 -12.40 0.19
C ALA A 193 9.60 -12.77 -0.74
N GLN A 194 10.62 -13.49 -0.24
CA GLN A 194 11.70 -14.00 -1.09
C GLN A 194 11.17 -14.99 -2.13
N GLN A 195 10.35 -15.97 -1.72
CA GLN A 195 9.76 -16.95 -2.63
C GLN A 195 8.92 -16.29 -3.75
N LEU A 196 8.23 -15.19 -3.44
CA LEU A 196 7.45 -14.43 -4.43
C LEU A 196 8.36 -13.72 -5.44
N LEU A 197 9.45 -13.11 -4.97
CA LEU A 197 10.42 -12.42 -5.84
C LEU A 197 11.15 -13.40 -6.76
N ASP A 198 11.47 -14.59 -6.27
CA ASP A 198 12.14 -15.65 -7.06
C ASP A 198 11.26 -16.15 -8.23
N ARG A 199 9.95 -15.86 -8.19
CA ARG A 199 8.95 -16.25 -9.21
C ARG A 199 8.66 -15.12 -10.22
N GLN A 200 9.58 -14.17 -10.38
CA GLN A 200 9.44 -13.04 -11.32
C GLN A 200 9.15 -13.50 -12.76
N ASP A 201 9.70 -14.62 -13.22
CA ASP A 201 9.49 -15.12 -14.58
C ASP A 201 8.02 -15.51 -14.86
N GLU A 202 7.28 -15.99 -13.84
CA GLU A 202 5.83 -16.23 -13.95
C GLU A 202 5.10 -14.90 -14.18
N VAL A 203 5.50 -13.85 -13.45
CA VAL A 203 4.90 -12.51 -13.58
C VAL A 203 5.26 -11.87 -14.93
N ARG A 204 6.48 -12.08 -15.44
CA ARG A 204 6.87 -11.61 -16.79
C ARG A 204 6.02 -12.23 -17.89
N THR A 205 5.73 -13.52 -17.76
CA THR A 205 4.84 -14.24 -18.68
C THR A 205 3.43 -13.65 -18.62
N LEU A 206 2.93 -13.40 -17.41
CA LEU A 206 1.62 -12.77 -17.18
C LEU A 206 1.56 -11.35 -17.75
N ALA A 207 2.59 -10.53 -17.53
CA ALA A 207 2.68 -9.14 -17.98
C ALA A 207 2.61 -9.01 -19.50
N SER A 208 3.19 -9.96 -20.24
CA SER A 208 3.18 -9.98 -21.70
C SER A 208 1.77 -9.97 -22.28
N ARG A 209 0.80 -10.58 -21.59
CA ARG A 209 -0.63 -10.58 -21.96
C ARG A 209 -1.22 -9.17 -21.95
N TYR A 210 -0.75 -8.30 -21.05
CA TYR A 210 -1.37 -7.01 -20.79
C TYR A 210 -0.60 -5.82 -21.36
N ARG A 211 0.48 -6.05 -22.13
CA ARG A 211 1.29 -4.97 -22.72
C ARG A 211 0.47 -4.00 -23.60
N PHE A 212 -0.66 -4.44 -24.17
CA PHE A 212 -1.55 -3.62 -24.99
C PHE A 212 -2.84 -3.19 -24.29
N ALA A 213 -2.97 -3.45 -22.99
CA ALA A 213 -4.15 -3.00 -22.24
C ALA A 213 -4.24 -1.47 -22.26
N ASN A 214 -5.44 -0.96 -22.57
CA ASN A 214 -5.72 0.48 -22.58
C ASN A 214 -6.32 0.98 -21.26
N ARG A 215 -6.79 0.06 -20.42
CA ARG A 215 -7.27 0.31 -19.07
C ARG A 215 -7.24 -0.99 -18.27
N MET A 216 -7.18 -0.88 -16.95
CA MET A 216 -7.31 -2.01 -16.03
C MET A 216 -8.27 -1.68 -14.91
N VAL A 217 -8.97 -2.69 -14.42
CA VAL A 217 -9.72 -2.61 -13.17
C VAL A 217 -9.07 -3.53 -12.17
N ILE A 218 -8.87 -3.06 -10.94
CA ILE A 218 -8.33 -3.85 -9.85
C ILE A 218 -9.35 -3.87 -8.71
N THR A 219 -9.60 -5.04 -8.13
CA THR A 219 -10.57 -5.20 -7.06
C THR A 219 -10.09 -6.14 -5.98
N SER A 220 -10.54 -5.89 -4.76
CA SER A 220 -10.32 -6.75 -3.60
C SER A 220 -11.33 -6.36 -2.51
N ARG A 221 -11.19 -6.92 -1.31
CA ARG A 221 -12.09 -6.67 -0.19
C ARG A 221 -11.36 -6.79 1.14
N GLY A 222 -11.78 -6.00 2.13
CA GLY A 222 -11.18 -6.02 3.47
C GLY A 222 -9.71 -5.59 3.42
N TYR A 223 -8.85 -6.35 4.10
CA TYR A 223 -7.41 -6.09 4.17
C TYR A 223 -6.71 -5.99 2.80
N GLY A 224 -7.21 -6.68 1.77
CA GLY A 224 -6.65 -6.62 0.41
C GLY A 224 -7.09 -5.42 -0.43
N TYR A 225 -8.12 -4.65 -0.02
CA TYR A 225 -8.54 -3.46 -0.78
C TYR A 225 -7.44 -2.38 -0.92
N PRO A 226 -6.70 -2.01 0.15
CA PRO A 226 -5.50 -1.20 0.04
C PRO A 226 -4.51 -1.70 -1.01
N THR A 227 -4.27 -3.03 -1.08
CA THR A 227 -3.41 -3.65 -2.09
C THR A 227 -3.91 -3.39 -3.51
N ALA A 228 -5.22 -3.52 -3.74
CA ALA A 228 -5.83 -3.20 -5.04
C ALA A 228 -5.61 -1.73 -5.44
N LYS A 229 -5.71 -0.81 -4.47
CA LYS A 229 -5.44 0.62 -4.70
C LYS A 229 -3.97 0.89 -5.02
N GLU A 230 -3.06 0.25 -4.31
CA GLU A 230 -1.62 0.40 -4.55
C GLU A 230 -1.21 -0.17 -5.91
N ALA A 231 -1.70 -1.35 -6.27
CA ALA A 231 -1.44 -1.95 -7.57
C ALA A 231 -1.92 -1.04 -8.72
N ALA A 232 -3.11 -0.47 -8.60
CA ALA A 232 -3.62 0.52 -9.55
C ALA A 232 -2.68 1.73 -9.66
N LEU A 233 -2.21 2.26 -8.53
CA LEU A 233 -1.28 3.38 -8.51
C LEU A 233 0.04 3.04 -9.20
N LYS A 234 0.66 1.89 -8.91
CA LYS A 234 1.90 1.46 -9.57
C LYS A 234 1.74 1.34 -11.07
N LEU A 235 0.66 0.71 -11.53
CA LEU A 235 0.36 0.60 -12.96
C LEU A 235 0.22 1.98 -13.63
N MET A 236 -0.46 2.93 -13.00
CA MET A 236 -0.58 4.30 -13.52
C MET A 236 0.75 5.04 -13.55
N GLU A 237 1.53 4.95 -12.48
CA GLU A 237 2.81 5.66 -12.33
C GLU A 237 3.86 5.15 -13.31
N THR A 238 3.98 3.83 -13.48
CA THR A 238 5.07 3.23 -14.26
C THR A 238 4.68 2.94 -15.70
N SER A 239 3.46 2.49 -15.98
CA SER A 239 3.06 1.98 -17.31
C SER A 239 2.16 2.94 -18.09
N TYR A 240 1.67 3.97 -17.40
CA TYR A 240 0.67 4.96 -17.85
C TYR A 240 -0.65 4.35 -18.30
N ILE A 241 -0.94 3.11 -17.87
CA ILE A 241 -2.24 2.48 -18.12
C ILE A 241 -3.21 3.04 -17.08
N PRO A 242 -4.33 3.68 -17.49
CA PRO A 242 -5.40 4.04 -16.58
C PRO A 242 -5.87 2.81 -15.79
N ALA A 243 -5.71 2.85 -14.48
CA ALA A 243 -6.05 1.74 -13.60
C ALA A 243 -7.02 2.22 -12.52
N LEU A 244 -8.20 1.63 -12.47
CA LEU A 244 -9.23 1.95 -11.48
C LEU A 244 -9.24 0.89 -10.39
N SER A 245 -9.40 1.31 -9.13
CA SER A 245 -9.50 0.39 -7.99
C SER A 245 -10.86 0.51 -7.32
N TYR A 246 -11.55 -0.61 -7.17
CA TYR A 246 -12.86 -0.68 -6.51
C TYR A 246 -12.87 -1.75 -5.42
N SER A 247 -13.50 -1.47 -4.29
CA SER A 247 -13.89 -2.52 -3.37
C SER A 247 -14.81 -3.48 -4.12
N GLY A 248 -14.71 -4.78 -3.85
CA GLY A 248 -15.56 -5.78 -4.50
C GLY A 248 -17.06 -5.47 -4.35
N ALA A 249 -17.45 -4.86 -3.23
CA ALA A 249 -18.82 -4.39 -3.02
C ALA A 249 -19.17 -3.26 -4.01
N ASP A 250 -18.35 -2.20 -4.05
CA ASP A 250 -18.60 -1.01 -4.89
C ASP A 250 -18.56 -1.34 -6.37
N LEU A 251 -17.73 -2.31 -6.79
CA LEU A 251 -17.67 -2.75 -8.18
C LEU A 251 -19.05 -3.19 -8.69
N LEU A 252 -19.84 -3.86 -7.85
CA LEU A 252 -21.19 -4.33 -8.21
C LEU A 252 -22.22 -3.19 -8.31
N HIS A 253 -21.94 -2.02 -7.76
CA HIS A 253 -22.87 -0.88 -7.67
C HIS A 253 -22.68 0.14 -8.80
N GLY A 254 -22.43 -0.34 -10.03
CA GLY A 254 -22.33 0.50 -11.23
C GLY A 254 -21.06 0.25 -12.05
N PRO A 255 -19.86 0.31 -11.46
CA PRO A 255 -18.60 0.16 -12.19
C PRO A 255 -18.47 -1.15 -12.99
N LEU A 256 -19.14 -2.23 -12.56
CA LEU A 256 -19.22 -3.49 -13.31
C LEU A 256 -19.76 -3.30 -14.74
N ALA A 257 -20.57 -2.27 -15.00
CA ALA A 257 -21.06 -1.97 -16.35
C ALA A 257 -19.94 -1.60 -17.34
N MET A 258 -18.77 -1.18 -16.84
CA MET A 258 -17.60 -0.87 -17.67
C MET A 258 -16.77 -2.11 -18.02
N VAL A 259 -17.02 -3.25 -17.36
CA VAL A 259 -16.26 -4.48 -17.59
C VAL A 259 -16.67 -5.11 -18.92
N ASP A 260 -15.67 -5.41 -19.73
CA ASP A 260 -15.78 -6.08 -21.01
C ASP A 260 -14.78 -7.25 -21.09
N ASN A 261 -14.69 -7.90 -22.24
CA ASN A 261 -13.78 -9.02 -22.49
C ASN A 261 -12.40 -8.58 -23.01
N ILE A 262 -12.09 -7.29 -23.03
CA ILE A 262 -10.84 -6.72 -23.57
C ILE A 262 -10.00 -6.09 -22.44
N SER A 263 -10.67 -5.54 -21.44
CA SER A 263 -10.06 -4.82 -20.31
C SER A 263 -9.88 -5.79 -19.16
N PRO A 264 -8.64 -6.06 -18.72
CA PRO A 264 -8.40 -7.00 -17.65
C PRO A 264 -8.95 -6.48 -16.32
N VAL A 265 -9.54 -7.41 -15.57
CA VAL A 265 -9.97 -7.20 -14.19
C VAL A 265 -9.06 -8.03 -13.28
N ILE A 266 -8.17 -7.36 -12.54
CA ILE A 266 -7.28 -8.00 -11.58
C ILE A 266 -7.98 -8.08 -10.23
N ALA A 267 -8.30 -9.29 -9.78
CA ALA A 267 -8.83 -9.55 -8.45
C ALA A 267 -7.72 -10.03 -7.53
N VAL A 268 -7.46 -9.27 -6.46
CA VAL A 268 -6.61 -9.71 -5.34
C VAL A 268 -7.51 -10.44 -4.36
N VAL A 269 -7.32 -11.76 -4.26
CA VAL A 269 -8.15 -12.64 -3.45
C VAL A 269 -7.34 -13.10 -2.25
N THR A 270 -7.69 -12.60 -1.07
CA THR A 270 -7.05 -12.97 0.20
C THR A 270 -7.58 -14.31 0.69
N ASP A 271 -6.73 -15.17 1.25
CA ASP A 271 -7.18 -16.34 2.02
C ASP A 271 -7.86 -15.87 3.31
N GLY A 272 -9.16 -16.10 3.45
CA GLY A 272 -9.94 -15.69 4.63
C GLY A 272 -11.30 -15.08 4.30
N LYS A 273 -11.78 -14.21 5.19
CA LYS A 273 -13.09 -13.58 5.09
C LYS A 273 -13.17 -12.64 3.89
N GLY A 274 -12.12 -11.86 3.62
CA GLY A 274 -12.00 -10.96 2.48
C GLY A 274 -12.25 -11.67 1.15
N GLY A 275 -11.53 -12.77 0.88
CA GLY A 275 -11.72 -13.59 -0.32
C GLY A 275 -13.08 -14.25 -0.39
N SER A 276 -13.58 -14.80 0.73
CA SER A 276 -14.93 -15.40 0.79
C SER A 276 -16.01 -14.38 0.41
N MET A 277 -15.87 -13.14 0.89
CA MET A 277 -16.80 -12.05 0.58
C MET A 277 -16.58 -11.46 -0.82
N LEU A 278 -15.47 -11.76 -1.49
CA LEU A 278 -15.20 -11.38 -2.87
C LEU A 278 -15.76 -12.41 -3.88
N GLN A 279 -16.03 -13.65 -3.43
CA GLN A 279 -16.52 -14.74 -4.30
C GLN A 279 -17.70 -14.36 -5.21
N PRO A 280 -18.78 -13.70 -4.73
CA PRO A 280 -19.90 -13.34 -5.59
C PRO A 280 -19.52 -12.36 -6.72
N VAL A 281 -18.48 -11.55 -6.49
CA VAL A 281 -17.92 -10.63 -7.49
C VAL A 281 -17.18 -11.42 -8.55
N LEU A 282 -16.34 -12.38 -8.14
CA LEU A 282 -15.60 -13.26 -9.06
C LEU A 282 -16.55 -14.04 -9.97
N ASP A 283 -17.60 -14.64 -9.39
CA ASP A 283 -18.58 -15.42 -10.15
C ASP A 283 -19.29 -14.57 -11.20
N ARG A 284 -19.63 -13.32 -10.86
CA ARG A 284 -20.29 -12.40 -11.78
C ARG A 284 -19.36 -11.88 -12.88
N LEU A 285 -18.08 -11.70 -12.60
CA LEU A 285 -17.06 -11.37 -13.59
C LEU A 285 -16.86 -12.53 -14.58
N ARG A 286 -16.72 -13.76 -14.07
CA ARG A 286 -16.63 -14.97 -14.90
C ARG A 286 -17.85 -15.16 -15.77
N GLY A 287 -19.05 -15.05 -15.20
CA GLY A 287 -20.32 -15.21 -15.92
C GLY A 287 -20.55 -14.14 -17.01
N ARG A 288 -19.82 -13.02 -16.98
CA ARG A 288 -19.84 -11.97 -18.01
C ARG A 288 -18.73 -12.10 -19.06
N GLY A 289 -17.85 -13.10 -18.94
CA GLY A 289 -16.73 -13.28 -19.85
C GLY A 289 -15.66 -12.20 -19.71
N ALA A 290 -15.50 -11.61 -18.52
CA ALA A 290 -14.43 -10.65 -18.26
C ALA A 290 -13.06 -11.33 -18.40
N ASP A 291 -12.04 -10.58 -18.82
CA ASP A 291 -10.64 -11.05 -18.72
C ASP A 291 -10.19 -10.99 -17.25
N LEU A 292 -10.63 -11.97 -16.47
CA LEU A 292 -10.37 -12.05 -15.04
C LEU A 292 -8.96 -12.57 -14.77
N VAL A 293 -8.17 -11.78 -14.05
CA VAL A 293 -6.84 -12.12 -13.56
C VAL A 293 -6.92 -12.28 -12.06
N VAL A 294 -6.55 -13.43 -11.51
CA VAL A 294 -6.58 -13.65 -10.06
C VAL A 294 -5.16 -13.67 -9.49
N ILE A 295 -4.94 -12.88 -8.45
CA ILE A 295 -3.75 -12.96 -7.59
C ILE A 295 -4.24 -13.48 -6.24
N GLY A 296 -3.95 -14.72 -5.89
CA GLY A 296 -4.58 -15.36 -4.72
C GLY A 296 -4.47 -16.88 -4.68
N PRO A 297 -5.42 -17.57 -4.04
CA PRO A 297 -5.38 -19.02 -3.86
C PRO A 297 -5.49 -19.79 -5.18
N ARG A 298 -4.84 -20.95 -5.25
CA ARG A 298 -4.84 -21.84 -6.43
C ARG A 298 -6.24 -22.12 -6.96
N ALA A 299 -7.17 -22.45 -6.07
CA ALA A 299 -8.55 -22.77 -6.43
C ALA A 299 -9.26 -21.63 -7.20
N GLN A 300 -8.87 -20.38 -6.99
CA GLN A 300 -9.45 -19.22 -7.68
C GLN A 300 -8.71 -18.87 -8.96
N VAL A 301 -7.38 -19.05 -8.98
CA VAL A 301 -6.55 -18.87 -10.16
C VAL A 301 -6.91 -19.86 -11.25
N ASP A 302 -7.16 -21.12 -10.90
CA ASP A 302 -7.49 -22.19 -11.87
C ASP A 302 -8.86 -21.96 -12.55
N GLN A 303 -9.70 -21.09 -11.99
CA GLN A 303 -11.00 -20.68 -12.53
C GLN A 303 -10.96 -19.32 -13.24
N ALA A 304 -9.79 -18.71 -13.38
CA ALA A 304 -9.60 -17.39 -13.99
C ALA A 304 -8.99 -17.50 -15.40
N SER A 305 -9.01 -16.40 -16.16
CA SER A 305 -8.38 -16.35 -17.49
C SER A 305 -6.86 -16.40 -17.42
N ALA A 306 -6.31 -15.86 -16.33
CA ALA A 306 -4.90 -15.93 -15.97
C ALA A 306 -4.76 -15.64 -14.46
N GLY A 307 -3.58 -15.84 -13.91
CA GLY A 307 -3.35 -15.45 -12.52
C GLY A 307 -1.97 -15.82 -11.99
N PHE A 308 -1.77 -15.50 -10.73
CA PHE A 308 -0.57 -15.80 -9.97
C PHE A 308 -0.97 -16.32 -8.60
N VAL A 309 -0.45 -17.49 -8.22
CA VAL A 309 -0.81 -18.09 -6.93
C VAL A 309 0.08 -17.59 -5.81
N LEU A 310 -0.57 -17.13 -4.75
CA LEU A 310 0.08 -16.68 -3.52
C LEU A 310 0.33 -17.86 -2.57
N PRO A 311 1.49 -17.89 -1.88
CA PRO A 311 1.78 -18.88 -0.85
C PRO A 311 1.20 -18.41 0.51
N THR A 312 -0.12 -18.21 0.57
CA THR A 312 -0.83 -17.65 1.73
C THR A 312 -1.56 -18.69 2.58
N GLU A 313 -1.45 -19.98 2.23
CA GLU A 313 -2.02 -21.06 3.02
C GLU A 313 -1.46 -21.06 4.45
N GLY A 314 -2.35 -20.93 5.44
CA GLY A 314 -1.98 -20.85 6.86
C GLY A 314 -1.41 -19.50 7.31
N VAL A 315 -1.37 -18.49 6.44
CA VAL A 315 -0.95 -17.12 6.78
C VAL A 315 -2.15 -16.33 7.27
N ALA A 316 -2.02 -15.63 8.41
CA ALA A 316 -3.10 -14.81 8.96
C ALA A 316 -3.55 -13.73 7.97
N GLU A 317 -4.86 -13.57 7.79
CA GLU A 317 -5.48 -12.72 6.74
C GLU A 317 -4.95 -11.28 6.79
N GLU A 318 -4.78 -10.74 7.99
CA GLU A 318 -4.35 -9.38 8.24
C GLU A 318 -2.92 -9.07 7.76
N VAL A 319 -2.02 -10.06 7.68
CA VAL A 319 -0.63 -9.84 7.22
C VAL A 319 -0.43 -10.18 5.74
N GLN A 320 -1.40 -10.84 5.10
CA GLN A 320 -1.32 -11.20 3.69
C GLN A 320 -1.12 -10.01 2.73
N PRO A 321 -1.66 -8.79 2.97
CA PRO A 321 -1.43 -7.63 2.10
C PRO A 321 0.04 -7.29 1.84
N VAL A 322 0.93 -7.61 2.80
CA VAL A 322 2.39 -7.44 2.62
C VAL A 322 2.93 -8.36 1.52
N LEU A 323 2.35 -9.55 1.37
CA LEU A 323 2.71 -10.53 0.34
C LEU A 323 1.96 -10.28 -0.97
N GLU A 324 0.67 -9.96 -0.90
CA GLU A 324 -0.20 -9.75 -2.07
C GLU A 324 0.32 -8.65 -3.01
N ILE A 325 0.95 -7.60 -2.46
CA ILE A 325 1.44 -6.48 -3.26
C ILE A 325 2.69 -6.82 -4.08
N ILE A 326 3.51 -7.78 -3.66
CA ILE A 326 4.79 -8.11 -4.30
C ILE A 326 4.62 -8.53 -5.78
N PRO A 327 3.77 -9.53 -6.12
CA PRO A 327 3.57 -9.88 -7.53
C PRO A 327 2.92 -8.74 -8.34
N LEU A 328 2.19 -7.82 -7.70
CA LEU A 328 1.58 -6.67 -8.37
C LEU A 328 2.59 -5.55 -8.66
N GLN A 329 3.57 -5.35 -7.78
CA GLN A 329 4.73 -4.49 -8.06
C GLN A 329 5.56 -5.05 -9.22
N LEU A 330 5.83 -6.37 -9.20
CA LEU A 330 6.48 -7.07 -10.31
C LEU A 330 5.65 -6.97 -11.60
N LEU A 331 4.33 -7.06 -11.53
CA LEU A 331 3.45 -6.93 -12.68
C LEU A 331 3.53 -5.52 -13.27
N ALA A 332 3.47 -4.47 -12.44
CA ALA A 332 3.61 -3.09 -12.89
C ALA A 332 4.99 -2.87 -13.55
N TYR A 333 6.05 -3.39 -12.94
CA TYR A 333 7.41 -3.38 -13.50
C TYR A 333 7.47 -4.07 -14.86
N GLU A 334 7.07 -5.34 -14.95
CA GLU A 334 7.16 -6.13 -16.19
C GLU A 334 6.25 -5.59 -17.30
N VAL A 335 5.06 -5.06 -16.97
CA VAL A 335 4.17 -4.40 -17.96
C VAL A 335 4.81 -3.12 -18.50
N THR A 336 5.47 -2.32 -17.65
CA THR A 336 6.22 -1.13 -18.09
C THR A 336 7.35 -1.49 -19.05
N ILE A 337 8.16 -2.49 -18.71
CA ILE A 337 9.24 -2.97 -19.57
C ILE A 337 8.70 -3.53 -20.89
N ALA A 338 7.65 -4.35 -20.85
CA ALA A 338 7.00 -4.91 -22.04
C ALA A 338 6.40 -3.84 -22.98
N ARG A 339 6.16 -2.63 -22.47
CA ARG A 339 5.69 -1.45 -23.22
C ARG A 339 6.83 -0.55 -23.71
N GLY A 340 8.08 -0.93 -23.48
CA GLY A 340 9.26 -0.15 -23.88
C GLY A 340 9.45 1.12 -23.05
N GLN A 341 8.96 1.13 -21.82
CA GLN A 341 9.05 2.26 -20.89
C GLN A 341 10.07 1.94 -19.76
N ASP A 342 10.50 2.97 -19.03
CA ASP A 342 11.44 2.84 -17.90
C ASP A 342 10.73 3.19 -16.59
N PRO A 343 10.53 2.23 -15.67
CA PRO A 343 9.85 2.50 -14.39
C PRO A 343 10.69 3.35 -13.43
N ASP A 344 12.00 3.52 -13.67
CA ASP A 344 12.85 4.44 -12.89
C ASP A 344 12.78 5.89 -13.40
N ALA A 345 12.24 6.10 -14.61
CA ALA A 345 12.10 7.42 -15.22
C ALA A 345 10.65 7.71 -15.69
N PRO A 346 9.64 7.60 -14.79
CA PRO A 346 8.26 7.93 -15.11
C PRO A 346 8.10 9.41 -15.48
N ARG A 347 7.26 9.68 -16.47
CA ARG A 347 6.96 11.04 -16.94
C ARG A 347 6.26 11.82 -15.83
N ALA A 348 6.72 13.04 -15.56
CA ALA A 348 6.06 14.02 -14.69
C ALA A 348 5.87 13.61 -13.21
N LEU A 349 6.65 12.66 -12.68
CA LEU A 349 6.68 12.36 -11.24
C LEU A 349 7.90 12.98 -10.55
N ALA A 350 7.68 13.52 -9.35
CA ALA A 350 8.72 13.98 -8.44
C ALA A 350 8.62 13.20 -7.13
N LYS A 351 9.76 12.88 -6.51
CA LYS A 351 9.84 12.03 -5.33
C LYS A 351 9.18 12.63 -4.08
N VAL A 352 9.23 13.95 -3.95
CA VAL A 352 8.49 14.69 -2.93
C VAL A 352 7.56 15.63 -3.68
N THR A 353 6.26 15.43 -3.52
CA THR A 353 5.26 16.33 -4.07
C THR A 353 5.05 17.47 -3.08
N GLU A 354 5.41 18.68 -3.49
CA GLU A 354 4.98 19.90 -2.83
C GLU A 354 3.63 20.31 -3.42
N THR A 355 2.62 20.44 -2.56
CA THR A 355 1.36 21.09 -2.92
C THR A 355 1.38 22.49 -2.32
N HIS A 356 1.15 23.50 -3.16
CA HIS A 356 1.15 24.93 -2.78
C HIS A 356 -0.25 25.41 -2.43
#